data_AF-A0A957P462-F1
#
_entry.id   AF-A0A957P462-F1
#
_cell.length_a   1.000
_cell.length_b   1.000
_cell.length_c   1.000
_cell.angle_alpha   90.00
_cell.angle_beta   90.00
_cell.angle_gamma   90.00
#
_symmetry.space_group_name_H-M   'P 1'
#
loop_
_entity.id
_entity.type
_entity.pdbx_description
1 polymer ?
#
loop_
_entity_poly.entity_id
_entity_poly.type
_entity_poly.pdbx_seq_one_letter_code
_entity_poly.pdbx_strand_id
1 'polypeptide(L)' 'MAGDEKIRCSVGVTVYNEEKNIGNLLEALLDQHLHRVEIAEIIIVASACEDDTVPIVQGFAARDARVKL' A
#
# COMPACT_ATOMS: atom_id res chain seq x y z
N MET A 1 23.84 -8.60 -22.01
CA MET A 1 22.96 -9.19 -20.99
C MET A 1 22.16 -8.03 -20.41
N ALA A 2 20.93 -7.83 -20.88
CA ALA A 2 20.06 -6.79 -20.29
C ALA A 2 19.61 -7.33 -18.93
N GLY A 3 19.93 -6.59 -17.88
CA GLY A 3 19.65 -7.00 -16.50
C GLY A 3 18.17 -7.21 -16.27
N ASP A 4 17.88 -8.01 -15.26
CA ASP A 4 16.56 -8.29 -14.68
C ASP A 4 15.98 -7.02 -14.02
N GLU A 5 15.79 -5.96 -14.81
CA GLU A 5 15.26 -4.70 -14.31
C GLU A 5 13.75 -4.83 -14.19
N LYS A 6 13.28 -4.96 -12.94
CA LYS A 6 11.86 -5.02 -12.63
C LYS A 6 11.19 -3.71 -13.02
N ILE A 7 9.98 -3.81 -13.57
CA ILE A 7 9.14 -2.65 -13.86
C ILE A 7 8.67 -2.09 -12.52
N ARG A 8 9.12 -0.88 -12.19
CA ARG A 8 8.68 -0.17 -10.98
C ARG A 8 7.29 0.41 -11.20
N CYS A 9 6.38 0.15 -10.26
CA CYS A 9 5.03 0.68 -10.30
C CYS A 9 4.61 1.28 -8.96
N SER A 10 3.69 2.23 -9.03
CA SER A 10 3.00 2.81 -7.88
C SER A 10 1.60 2.21 -7.81
N VAL A 11 1.16 1.82 -6.62
CA VAL A 11 -0.20 1.33 -6.37
C VAL A 11 -1.00 2.44 -5.71
N GLY A 12 -2.05 2.91 -6.36
CA GLY A 12 -2.99 3.86 -5.78
C GLY A 12 -4.18 3.15 -5.16
N VAL A 13 -4.54 3.48 -3.92
CA VAL A 13 -5.69 2.90 -3.21
C VAL A 13 -6.56 4.04 -2.66
N THR A 14 -7.77 4.18 -3.16
CA THR A 14 -8.76 5.11 -2.60
C THR A 14 -9.60 4.40 -1.54
N VAL A 15 -9.79 5.03 -0.39
CA VAL A 15 -10.41 4.40 0.77
C VAL A 15 -11.39 5.36 1.46
N TYR A 16 -12.51 4.79 1.93
CA TYR A 16 -13.56 5.47 2.69
C TYR A 16 -14.20 4.52 3.70
N ASN A 17 -13.97 4.74 5.00
CA ASN A 17 -14.51 3.92 6.09
C ASN A 17 -14.33 2.40 5.91
N GLU A 18 -13.08 1.98 5.66
CA GLU A 18 -12.69 0.60 5.37
C GLU A 18 -11.83 -0.02 6.49
N GLU A 19 -12.06 0.35 7.77
CA GLU A 19 -11.27 -0.10 8.92
C GLU A 19 -11.11 -1.64 8.98
N LYS A 20 -12.11 -2.37 8.52
CA LYS A 20 -12.15 -3.84 8.56
C LYS A 20 -11.33 -4.51 7.47
N ASN A 21 -11.05 -3.80 6.38
CA ASN A 21 -10.45 -4.36 5.17
C ASN A 21 -9.08 -3.78 4.86
N ILE A 22 -8.83 -2.52 5.23
CA ILE A 22 -7.60 -1.81 4.84
C ILE A 22 -6.33 -2.48 5.37
N GLY A 23 -6.36 -3.04 6.58
CA GLY A 23 -5.22 -3.78 7.14
C GLY A 23 -4.85 -5.01 6.30
N ASN A 24 -5.84 -5.88 6.02
CA ASN A 24 -5.63 -7.09 5.22
C ASN A 24 -5.18 -6.76 3.79
N LEU A 25 -5.71 -5.69 3.19
CA LEU A 25 -5.29 -5.23 1.88
C LEU A 25 -3.82 -4.81 1.87
N LEU A 26 -3.40 -4.01 2.85
CA LEU A 26 -2.01 -3.56 2.96
C LEU A 26 -1.07 -4.73 3.20
N GLU A 27 -1.40 -5.66 4.09
CA GLU A 27 -0.61 -6.89 4.29
C GLU A 27 -0.46 -7.68 2.99
N ALA A 28 -1.56 -7.89 2.27
CA ALA A 28 -1.54 -8.61 1.01
C ALA A 28 -0.69 -7.91 -0.06
N LEU A 29 -0.71 -6.57 -0.14
CA LEU A 29 0.12 -5.80 -1.07
C LEU A 29 1.61 -5.85 -0.70
N LEU A 30 1.93 -5.79 0.59
CA LEU A 30 3.32 -5.78 1.07
C LEU A 30 3.99 -7.16 0.96
N ASP A 31 3.22 -8.25 1.06
CA ASP A 31 3.67 -9.66 0.98
C ASP A 31 3.64 -10.27 -0.44
N GLN A 32 3.46 -9.43 -1.48
CA GLN A 32 3.44 -9.90 -2.86
C GLN A 32 4.80 -10.44 -3.31
N HIS A 33 4.80 -11.66 -3.85
CA HIS A 33 5.98 -12.29 -4.45
C HIS A 33 6.04 -11.99 -5.95
N LEU A 34 6.69 -10.88 -6.32
CA LEU A 34 6.68 -10.35 -7.69
C LEU A 34 8.02 -10.59 -8.40
N HIS A 35 7.95 -11.22 -9.59
CA HIS A 35 9.14 -11.55 -10.38
C HIS A 35 9.51 -10.48 -11.41
N ARG A 36 8.52 -9.86 -12.07
CA ARG A 36 8.74 -8.90 -13.17
C ARG A 36 8.55 -7.44 -12.78
N VAL A 37 7.88 -7.21 -11.67
CA VAL A 37 7.46 -5.87 -11.22
C VAL A 37 7.89 -5.65 -9.78
N GLU A 38 8.03 -4.39 -9.40
CA GLU A 38 8.32 -3.96 -8.04
C GLU A 38 7.34 -2.87 -7.65
N ILE A 39 6.64 -3.05 -6.53
CA ILE A 39 5.81 -2.01 -5.93
C ILE A 39 6.75 -1.03 -5.23
N ALA A 40 7.02 0.10 -5.90
CA ALA A 40 7.91 1.13 -5.39
C ALA A 40 7.24 1.96 -4.28
N GLU A 41 5.92 2.14 -4.37
CA GLU A 41 5.12 2.86 -3.40
C GLU A 41 3.65 2.45 -3.47
N ILE A 42 2.95 2.62 -2.35
CA ILE A 42 1.52 2.43 -2.18
C ILE A 42 0.97 3.76 -1.67
N ILE A 43 0.23 4.47 -2.51
CA ILE A 43 -0.36 5.78 -2.21
C ILE A 43 -1.82 5.57 -1.80
N ILE A 44 -2.13 5.90 -0.56
CA ILE A 44 -3.46 5.80 0.02
C ILE A 44 -4.13 7.16 -0.05
N VAL A 45 -5.33 7.22 -0.60
CA VAL A 45 -6.16 8.43 -0.65
C VAL A 45 -7.36 8.20 0.25
N ALA A 46 -7.28 8.67 1.49
CA ALA A 46 -8.38 8.60 2.46
C ALA A 46 -9.35 9.78 2.26
N SER A 47 -10.61 9.48 1.95
CA SER A 47 -11.63 10.49 1.64
C SER A 47 -12.50 10.80 2.86
N ALA A 48 -12.02 11.61 3.81
CA ALA A 48 -12.79 11.99 5.01
C ALA A 48 -13.34 10.80 5.81
N CYS A 49 -12.48 9.83 6.12
CA CYS A 49 -12.86 8.70 6.96
C CYS A 49 -13.12 9.15 8.40
N GLU A 50 -14.15 8.60 9.03
CA GLU A 50 -14.54 8.90 10.43
C GLU A 50 -14.20 7.74 11.39
N ASP A 51 -13.70 6.63 10.85
CA ASP A 51 -13.36 5.39 11.55
C ASP A 51 -11.84 5.22 11.71
N ASP A 52 -11.41 4.04 12.19
CA ASP A 52 -9.99 3.75 12.43
C ASP A 52 -9.17 3.50 11.16
N THR A 53 -9.73 3.71 9.96
CA THR A 53 -9.01 3.51 8.70
C THR A 53 -7.70 4.29 8.64
N VAL A 54 -7.73 5.59 8.93
CA VAL A 54 -6.53 6.45 8.86
C VAL A 54 -5.47 6.03 9.89
N PRO A 55 -5.83 5.83 11.18
CA PRO A 55 -4.91 5.27 12.17
C PRO A 55 -4.26 3.94 11.73
N ILE A 56 -5.03 3.02 11.15
CA ILE A 56 -4.51 1.75 10.65
C ILE A 56 -3.46 2.00 9.57
N VAL A 57 -3.78 2.81 8.55
CA VAL A 57 -2.84 3.14 7.45
C VAL A 57 -1.57 3.79 7.98
N GLN A 58 -1.68 4.73 8.93
CA GLN A 58 -0.52 5.36 9.56
C GLN A 58 0.37 4.35 10.30
N GLY A 59 -0.23 3.35 10.96
CA GLY A 59 0.50 2.24 11.56
C GLY A 59 1.31 1.43 10.55
N PHE A 60 0.78 1.23 9.34
CA PHE A 60 1.53 0.59 8.24
C PHE A 60 2.62 1.51 7.68
N ALA A 61 2.34 2.80 7.46
CA ALA A 61 3.32 3.78 6.98
C ALA A 61 4.51 3.94 7.94
N ALA A 62 4.30 3.80 9.24
CA ALA A 62 5.37 3.80 10.24
C ALA A 62 6.27 2.55 10.18
N ARG A 63 5.77 1.43 9.63
CA ARG A 63 6.47 0.13 9.57
C ARG A 63 7.10 -0.15 8.22
N ASP A 64 6.50 0.35 7.13
CA ASP A 64 6.98 0.15 5.76
C ASP A 64 6.94 1.46 4.98
N ALA A 65 8.11 1.93 4.55
CA ALA A 65 8.30 3.21 3.86
C ALA A 65 7.65 3.27 2.47
N ARG A 66 7.18 2.13 1.93
CA ARG A 66 6.42 2.10 0.67
C ARG A 66 5.02 2.67 0.86
N VAL A 67 4.43 2.59 2.04
CA VAL A 67 3.05 3.07 2.30
C VAL A 67 3.06 4.57 2.59
N LYS A 68 2.26 5.32 1.83
CA LYS A 68 2.14 6.78 1.91
C LYS A 68 0.66 7.15 1.98
N LEU A 69 0.28 7.98 2.93
CA LEU A 69 -1.08 8.51 3.10
C LEU A 69 -1.12 9.98 2.68
#